data_AF-A0A453GMN0-F1
#
_entry.id   AF-A0A453GMN0-F1
#
_cell.length_a   1.000
_cell.length_b   1.000
_cell.length_c   1.000
_cell.angle_alpha   90.00
_cell.angle_beta   90.00
_cell.angle_gamma   90.00
#
_symmetry.space_group_name_H-M   'P 1'
#
loop_
_entity.id
_entity.type
_entity.pdbx_description
1 polymer ?
#
loop_
_entity_poly.entity_id
_entity_poly.type
_entity_poly.pdbx_seq_one_letter_code
_entity_poly.pdbx_strand_id
1 'polypeptide(L)'
;RLPGPPEEYDAVIFSGDLIIAFTQWRPDIYYCRTGHAHWRAAWCDGGYQLYSLMSLKGTLYALTYPNYGLATVELDNNSVVLSFLEDKLSAQTVLNCSTLWLAECHGQLLLVVRTSTYHVFRWKSGERKWARTQSLGGCSLFFNLHEFAGCLGPDHPAVRRDCLYFTGWSGNWSEYSLVDGSLHENDVDYPGRAARKHFVPLAWVLPSIC
;
A
#
# COMPACT_ATOMS: atom_id res chain seq x y z
N ARG A 1 -15.13 20.00 7.71
CA ARG A 1 -14.75 19.10 8.83
C ARG A 1 -15.10 17.68 8.39
N LEU A 2 -14.19 16.72 8.53
CA LEU A 2 -14.48 15.32 8.19
C LEU A 2 -15.31 14.67 9.32
N PRO A 3 -16.20 13.71 8.99
CA PRO A 3 -16.85 12.88 10.01
C PRO A 3 -15.80 12.13 10.83
N GLY A 4 -16.13 11.79 12.08
CA GLY A 4 -15.28 10.91 12.89
C GLY A 4 -15.02 9.60 12.15
N PRO A 5 -13.79 9.05 12.17
CA PRO A 5 -13.47 7.86 11.40
C PRO A 5 -14.23 6.63 11.92
N PRO A 6 -14.37 5.57 11.11
CA PRO A 6 -14.89 4.28 11.59
C PRO A 6 -14.04 3.74 12.74
N GLU A 7 -14.63 2.92 13.62
CA GLU A 7 -13.95 2.42 14.81
C GLU A 7 -12.78 1.47 14.50
N GLU A 8 -12.83 0.73 13.39
CA GLU A 8 -11.80 -0.23 13.01
C GLU A 8 -11.44 -0.07 11.52
N TYR A 9 -10.21 0.36 11.24
CA TYR A 9 -9.63 0.39 9.90
C TYR A 9 -8.12 0.20 9.96
N ASP A 10 -7.55 -0.44 8.94
CA ASP A 10 -6.09 -0.64 8.84
C ASP A 10 -5.41 0.52 8.11
N ALA A 11 -6.14 1.18 7.21
CA ALA A 11 -5.57 2.12 6.24
C ALA A 11 -6.59 3.17 5.76
N VAL A 12 -6.10 4.35 5.41
CA VAL A 12 -6.92 5.46 4.87
C VAL A 12 -6.33 5.97 3.56
N ILE A 13 -7.14 5.95 2.52
CA ILE A 13 -6.76 6.36 1.17
C ILE A 13 -7.51 7.62 0.76
N PHE A 14 -6.77 8.54 0.14
CA PHE A 14 -7.31 9.75 -0.45
C PHE A 14 -7.31 9.62 -1.98
N SER A 15 -8.44 9.99 -2.59
CA SER A 15 -8.61 9.98 -4.05
C SER A 15 -9.43 11.21 -4.47
N GLY A 16 -8.77 12.36 -4.62
CA GLY A 16 -9.46 13.62 -4.89
C GLY A 16 -10.30 14.05 -3.68
N ASP A 17 -11.62 14.18 -3.87
CA ASP A 17 -12.57 14.49 -2.80
C ASP A 17 -13.02 13.25 -2.01
N LEU A 18 -12.64 12.06 -2.45
CA LEU A 18 -13.00 10.79 -1.83
C LEU A 18 -11.97 10.37 -0.77
N ILE A 19 -12.48 9.95 0.38
CA ILE A 19 -11.70 9.40 1.49
C ILE A 19 -12.25 8.02 1.78
N ILE A 20 -11.37 7.03 1.85
CA ILE A 20 -11.72 5.61 2.02
C ILE A 20 -10.96 5.09 3.22
N ALA A 21 -11.67 4.47 4.16
CA ALA A 21 -11.10 3.66 5.22
C ALA A 21 -11.38 2.19 4.89
N PHE A 22 -10.35 1.35 4.93
CA PHE A 22 -10.49 -0.08 4.67
C PHE A 22 -9.65 -0.90 5.64
N THR A 23 -10.05 -2.15 5.79
CA THR A 23 -9.37 -3.16 6.60
C THR A 23 -8.96 -4.30 5.68
N GLN A 24 -7.71 -4.75 5.79
CA GLN A 24 -7.23 -5.87 5.00
C GLN A 24 -8.09 -7.11 5.29
N TRP A 25 -8.32 -7.92 4.26
CA TRP A 25 -9.11 -9.15 4.33
C TRP A 25 -10.60 -8.94 4.67
N ARG A 26 -11.08 -7.70 4.61
CA ARG A 26 -12.51 -7.40 4.71
C ARG A 26 -13.12 -7.15 3.33
N PRO A 27 -14.37 -7.58 3.12
CA PRO A 27 -15.09 -7.28 1.88
C PRO A 27 -15.65 -5.85 1.88
N ASP A 28 -15.83 -5.25 3.06
CA ASP A 28 -16.40 -3.93 3.25
C ASP A 28 -15.34 -2.82 3.34
N ILE A 29 -15.73 -1.66 2.83
CA ILE A 29 -15.00 -0.41 2.98
C ILE A 29 -15.96 0.69 3.43
N TYR A 30 -15.40 1.68 4.10
CA TYR A 30 -16.10 2.89 4.47
C TYR A 30 -15.56 4.03 3.64
N TYR A 31 -16.43 4.85 3.07
CA TYR A 31 -16.01 6.01 2.31
C TYR A 31 -16.86 7.24 2.62
N CYS A 32 -16.26 8.41 2.48
CA CYS A 32 -16.96 9.68 2.51
C CYS A 32 -16.37 10.64 1.48
N ARG A 33 -17.14 11.65 1.09
CA ARG A 33 -16.65 12.76 0.25
C ARG A 33 -16.42 13.99 1.10
N THR A 34 -15.42 14.80 0.74
CA THR A 34 -15.17 16.07 1.42
C THR A 34 -16.43 16.94 1.37
N GLY A 35 -16.87 17.43 2.53
CA GLY A 35 -18.10 18.20 2.65
C GLY A 35 -19.34 17.39 3.03
N HIS A 36 -19.29 16.05 2.98
CA HIS A 36 -20.36 15.19 3.47
C HIS A 36 -20.23 14.93 4.98
N ALA A 37 -21.36 14.83 5.68
CA ALA A 37 -21.40 14.67 7.13
C ALA A 37 -21.27 13.22 7.63
N HIS A 38 -21.36 12.23 6.74
CA HIS A 38 -21.44 10.81 7.12
C HIS A 38 -20.59 9.92 6.23
N TRP A 39 -20.05 8.86 6.83
CA TRP A 39 -19.47 7.73 6.11
C TRP A 39 -20.58 6.86 5.51
N ARG A 40 -20.25 6.22 4.38
CA ARG A 40 -21.06 5.20 3.73
C ARG A 40 -20.28 3.90 3.73
N ALA A 41 -20.97 2.79 3.90
CA ALA A 41 -20.39 1.46 3.73
C ALA A 41 -20.65 0.98 2.30
N ALA A 42 -19.65 0.37 1.68
CA ALA A 42 -19.81 -0.40 0.45
C ALA A 42 -19.12 -1.76 0.63
N TRP A 43 -19.64 -2.79 -0.02
CA TRP A 43 -19.09 -4.15 0.07
C TRP A 43 -18.81 -4.74 -1.31
N CYS A 44 -17.79 -5.59 -1.38
CA CYS A 44 -17.50 -6.39 -2.57
C CYS A 44 -18.51 -7.54 -2.69
N ASP A 45 -19.30 -7.54 -3.76
CA ASP A 45 -20.12 -8.69 -4.11
C ASP A 45 -19.24 -9.83 -4.69
N GLY A 46 -19.65 -11.09 -4.51
CA GLY A 46 -18.96 -12.24 -5.12
C GLY A 46 -17.86 -12.90 -4.28
N GLY A 47 -17.78 -12.60 -2.98
CA GLY A 47 -16.90 -13.32 -2.04
C GLY A 47 -15.42 -12.89 -2.08
N TYR A 48 -15.11 -11.79 -2.77
CA TYR A 48 -13.79 -11.19 -2.76
C TYR A 48 -13.56 -10.34 -1.51
N GLN A 49 -12.33 -10.31 -1.04
CA GLN A 49 -11.88 -9.40 0.02
C GLN A 49 -10.83 -8.46 -0.53
N LEU A 50 -10.75 -7.25 0.01
CA LEU A 50 -9.72 -6.30 -0.36
C LEU A 50 -8.46 -6.54 0.47
N TYR A 51 -7.34 -6.74 -0.21
CA TYR A 51 -6.06 -7.00 0.43
C TYR A 51 -5.16 -5.76 0.47
N SER A 52 -5.12 -5.02 -0.62
CA SER A 52 -4.42 -3.73 -0.71
C SER A 52 -5.22 -2.83 -1.63
N LEU A 53 -5.33 -1.55 -1.27
CA LEU A 53 -6.08 -0.55 -2.03
C LEU A 53 -5.18 0.67 -2.28
N MET A 54 -5.35 1.33 -3.41
CA MET A 54 -4.53 2.48 -3.82
C MET A 54 -5.33 3.42 -4.73
N SER A 55 -5.12 4.72 -4.61
CA SER A 55 -5.52 5.68 -5.64
C SER A 55 -4.32 6.08 -6.49
N LEU A 56 -4.47 6.02 -7.82
CA LEU A 56 -3.50 6.53 -8.77
C LEU A 56 -4.22 7.30 -9.86
N LYS A 57 -3.90 8.59 -10.00
CA LYS A 57 -4.47 9.49 -11.03
C LYS A 57 -6.00 9.49 -11.05
N GLY A 58 -6.63 9.39 -9.88
CA GLY A 58 -8.09 9.37 -9.73
C GLY A 58 -8.75 8.02 -9.97
N THR A 59 -7.99 6.99 -10.32
CA THR A 59 -8.47 5.61 -10.41
C THR A 59 -8.10 4.84 -9.15
N LEU A 60 -9.07 4.15 -8.56
CA LEU A 60 -8.84 3.24 -7.45
C LEU A 60 -8.45 1.86 -7.98
N TYR A 61 -7.42 1.29 -7.38
CA TYR A 61 -6.91 -0.04 -7.68
C TYR A 61 -6.93 -0.90 -6.42
N ALA A 62 -7.34 -2.14 -6.56
CA ALA A 62 -7.31 -3.13 -5.49
C ALA A 62 -6.56 -4.40 -5.90
N LEU A 63 -5.87 -4.99 -4.94
CA LEU A 63 -5.56 -6.42 -4.95
C LEU A 63 -6.65 -7.16 -4.16
N THR A 64 -7.20 -8.21 -4.75
CA THR A 64 -8.31 -8.96 -4.15
C THR A 64 -7.89 -10.34 -3.68
N TYR A 65 -8.38 -10.81 -2.54
CA TYR A 65 -8.27 -12.22 -2.15
C TYR A 65 -9.51 -13.02 -2.63
N PRO A 66 -9.39 -14.29 -3.08
CA PRO A 66 -8.24 -15.21 -2.96
C PRO A 66 -7.23 -15.24 -4.11
N ASN A 67 -7.51 -14.57 -5.22
CA ASN A 67 -6.71 -14.68 -6.44
C ASN A 67 -5.53 -13.69 -6.51
N TYR A 68 -5.44 -12.76 -5.56
CA TYR A 68 -4.55 -11.60 -5.58
C TYR A 68 -4.64 -10.80 -6.88
N GLY A 69 -5.79 -10.85 -7.57
CA GLY A 69 -5.95 -10.19 -8.86
C GLY A 69 -5.96 -8.67 -8.72
N LEU A 70 -5.34 -7.97 -9.67
CA LEU A 70 -5.48 -6.52 -9.79
C LEU A 70 -6.83 -6.17 -10.43
N ALA A 71 -7.58 -5.29 -9.79
CA ALA A 71 -8.82 -4.73 -10.31
C ALA A 71 -8.85 -3.22 -10.16
N THR A 72 -9.56 -2.54 -11.07
CA THR A 72 -10.05 -1.18 -10.76
C THR A 72 -11.29 -1.28 -9.90
N VAL A 73 -11.46 -0.27 -9.05
CA VAL A 73 -12.55 -0.20 -8.08
C VAL A 73 -13.44 0.99 -8.40
N GLU A 74 -14.73 0.72 -8.57
CA GLU A 74 -15.78 1.74 -8.63
C GLU A 74 -16.72 1.60 -7.45
N LEU A 75 -17.14 2.73 -6.87
CA LEU A 75 -18.08 2.77 -5.77
C LEU A 75 -19.46 3.13 -6.31
N ASP A 76 -20.39 2.17 -6.29
CA ASP A 76 -21.79 2.40 -6.61
C ASP A 76 -22.66 2.26 -5.36
N ASN A 77 -22.90 3.40 -4.71
CA ASN A 77 -23.66 3.49 -3.45
C ASN A 77 -23.12 2.54 -2.38
N ASN A 78 -23.70 1.36 -2.26
CA ASN A 78 -23.34 0.38 -1.24
C ASN A 78 -22.58 -0.82 -1.82
N SER A 79 -22.24 -0.81 -3.11
CA SER A 79 -21.47 -1.88 -3.75
C SER A 79 -20.11 -1.39 -4.20
N VAL A 80 -19.12 -2.28 -4.07
CA VAL A 80 -17.78 -2.16 -4.63
C VAL A 80 -17.73 -2.98 -5.92
N VAL A 81 -17.68 -2.28 -7.05
CA VAL A 81 -17.63 -2.91 -8.37
C VAL A 81 -16.17 -3.12 -8.77
N LEU A 82 -15.78 -4.38 -8.92
CA LEU A 82 -14.43 -4.80 -9.27
C LEU A 82 -14.33 -5.11 -10.77
N SER A 83 -13.49 -4.38 -11.48
CA SER A 83 -13.15 -4.66 -12.88
C SER A 83 -11.73 -5.20 -12.99
N PHE A 84 -11.60 -6.51 -13.15
CA PHE A 84 -10.30 -7.20 -13.18
C PHE A 84 -9.46 -6.82 -14.39
N LEU A 85 -8.25 -6.37 -14.12
CA LEU A 85 -7.27 -5.96 -15.14
C LEU A 85 -6.40 -7.12 -15.61
N GLU A 86 -6.33 -8.19 -14.82
CA GLU A 86 -5.60 -9.42 -15.11
C GLU A 86 -6.53 -10.62 -15.11
N ASP A 87 -6.13 -11.70 -15.80
CA ASP A 87 -6.82 -12.99 -15.68
C ASP A 87 -6.50 -13.70 -14.36
N LYS A 88 -5.28 -13.53 -13.80
CA LYS A 88 -4.80 -13.97 -12.47
C LYS A 88 -3.32 -13.61 -12.23
N LEU A 89 -2.95 -13.32 -10.98
CA LEU A 89 -1.54 -13.34 -10.55
C LEU A 89 -1.02 -14.79 -10.59
N SER A 90 0.24 -15.00 -10.97
CA SER A 90 0.75 -16.37 -11.12
C SER A 90 0.64 -17.13 -9.79
N ALA A 91 0.09 -18.35 -9.82
CA ALA A 91 -0.12 -19.15 -8.62
C ALA A 91 1.18 -19.39 -7.83
N GLN A 92 2.33 -19.44 -8.52
CA GLN A 92 3.65 -19.56 -7.90
C GLN A 92 4.05 -18.30 -7.12
N THR A 93 3.67 -17.11 -7.60
CA THR A 93 3.88 -15.87 -6.84
C THR A 93 3.05 -15.93 -5.55
N VAL A 94 1.77 -16.28 -5.64
CA VAL A 94 0.84 -16.29 -4.51
C VAL A 94 1.21 -17.27 -3.39
N LEU A 95 1.66 -18.49 -3.72
CA LEU A 95 1.85 -19.57 -2.74
C LEU A 95 3.00 -19.34 -1.72
N ASN A 96 3.94 -18.43 -2.02
CA ASN A 96 5.13 -18.21 -1.18
C ASN A 96 5.23 -16.79 -0.59
N CYS A 97 4.17 -15.98 -0.70
CA CYS A 97 4.16 -14.61 -0.19
C CYS A 97 3.73 -14.55 1.28
N SER A 98 4.43 -13.73 2.06
CA SER A 98 3.99 -13.34 3.40
C SER A 98 3.18 -12.05 3.36
N THR A 99 3.49 -11.13 2.46
CA THR A 99 2.76 -9.85 2.34
C THR A 99 2.88 -9.25 0.94
N LEU A 100 1.83 -8.57 0.48
CA LEU A 100 1.84 -7.79 -0.77
C LEU A 100 1.27 -6.39 -0.54
N TRP A 101 1.81 -5.41 -1.25
CA TRP A 101 1.32 -4.02 -1.21
C TRP A 101 1.25 -3.45 -2.62
N LEU A 102 0.17 -2.72 -2.91
CA LEU A 102 0.16 -1.75 -4.00
C LEU A 102 0.95 -0.52 -3.59
N ALA A 103 1.74 0.00 -4.52
CA ALA A 103 2.56 1.19 -4.33
C ALA A 103 2.57 2.03 -5.61
N GLU A 104 3.00 3.28 -5.46
CA GLU A 104 3.05 4.25 -6.54
C GLU A 104 4.45 4.86 -6.61
N CYS A 105 4.95 5.04 -7.82
CA CYS A 105 6.18 5.79 -8.07
C CYS A 105 6.13 6.42 -9.46
N HIS A 106 6.32 7.74 -9.56
CA HIS A 106 6.34 8.48 -10.83
C HIS A 106 5.12 8.24 -11.74
N GLY A 107 3.94 8.13 -11.15
CA GLY A 107 2.68 7.83 -11.81
C GLY A 107 2.58 6.40 -12.34
N GLN A 108 3.43 5.49 -11.87
CA GLN A 108 3.43 4.07 -12.20
C GLN A 108 2.88 3.24 -11.03
N LEU A 109 1.95 2.33 -11.33
CA LEU A 109 1.46 1.36 -10.38
C LEU A 109 2.49 0.25 -10.18
N LEU A 110 2.81 -0.03 -8.92
CA LEU A 110 3.76 -1.03 -8.49
C LEU A 110 3.08 -2.06 -7.59
N LEU A 111 3.58 -3.29 -7.67
CA LEU A 111 3.29 -4.37 -6.73
C LEU A 111 4.58 -4.72 -6.00
N VAL A 112 4.57 -4.58 -4.68
CA VAL A 112 5.66 -5.01 -3.80
C VAL A 112 5.26 -6.32 -3.13
N VAL A 113 6.13 -7.31 -3.24
CA VAL A 113 5.89 -8.67 -2.75
C VAL A 113 6.99 -9.04 -1.78
N ARG A 114 6.61 -9.41 -0.55
CA ARG A 114 7.52 -9.95 0.47
C ARG A 114 7.40 -11.47 0.51
N THR A 115 8.54 -12.13 0.34
CA THR A 115 8.74 -13.57 0.57
C THR A 115 9.78 -13.72 1.69
N SER A 116 10.91 -14.41 1.45
CA SER A 116 12.14 -14.27 2.24
C SER A 116 12.94 -13.00 1.89
N THR A 117 12.64 -12.40 0.73
CA THR A 117 13.20 -11.12 0.25
C THR A 117 12.08 -10.27 -0.34
N TYR A 118 12.40 -9.09 -0.87
CA TYR A 118 11.40 -8.23 -1.50
C TYR A 118 11.55 -8.25 -3.02
N HIS A 119 10.41 -8.24 -3.70
CA HIS A 119 10.33 -8.19 -5.16
C HIS A 119 9.37 -7.09 -5.57
N VAL A 120 9.77 -6.31 -6.56
CA VAL A 120 8.95 -5.22 -7.08
C VAL A 120 8.57 -5.51 -8.52
N PHE A 121 7.32 -5.27 -8.86
CA PHE A 121 6.78 -5.42 -10.20
C PHE A 121 6.11 -4.12 -10.63
N ARG A 122 6.29 -3.74 -11.89
CA ARG A 122 5.60 -2.61 -12.51
C ARG A 122 4.41 -3.12 -13.30
N TRP A 123 3.29 -2.43 -13.19
CA TRP A 123 2.12 -2.72 -14.01
C TRP A 123 2.36 -2.27 -15.46
N LYS A 124 2.22 -3.20 -16.42
CA LYS A 124 2.28 -2.91 -17.85
C LYS A 124 0.86 -2.94 -18.41
N SER A 125 0.15 -1.82 -18.33
CA SER A 125 -1.27 -1.72 -18.72
C SER A 125 -1.54 -2.22 -20.15
N GLY A 126 -0.69 -1.87 -21.11
CA GLY A 126 -0.83 -2.31 -22.51
C GLY A 126 -0.65 -3.83 -22.71
N GLU A 127 0.03 -4.50 -21.78
CA GLU A 127 0.27 -5.95 -21.81
C GLU A 127 -0.56 -6.70 -20.76
N ARG A 128 -1.36 -5.98 -19.96
CA ARG A 128 -2.17 -6.49 -18.85
C ARG A 128 -1.40 -7.45 -17.93
N LYS A 129 -0.16 -7.11 -17.59
CA LYS A 129 0.70 -7.96 -16.75
C LYS A 129 1.66 -7.19 -15.85
N TRP A 130 2.13 -7.87 -14.81
CA TRP A 130 3.24 -7.43 -13.98
C TRP A 130 4.58 -7.75 -14.63
N ALA A 131 5.49 -6.77 -14.64
CA ALA A 131 6.88 -6.94 -15.06
C ALA A 131 7.83 -6.67 -13.90
N ARG A 132 8.65 -7.67 -13.54
CA ARG A 132 9.63 -7.52 -12.45
C ARG A 132 10.61 -6.39 -12.75
N THR A 133 10.98 -5.64 -11.71
CA THR A 133 11.95 -4.56 -11.81
C THR A 133 12.88 -4.57 -10.59
N GLN A 134 14.12 -4.14 -10.79
CA GLN A 134 15.14 -3.95 -9.74
C GLN A 134 15.53 -2.48 -9.57
N SER A 135 14.85 -1.58 -10.28
CA SER A 135 15.06 -0.15 -10.15
C SER A 135 13.71 0.54 -10.07
N LEU A 136 13.67 1.61 -9.30
CA LEU A 136 12.58 2.55 -9.13
C LEU A 136 12.90 3.88 -9.82
N GLY A 137 13.96 3.93 -10.65
CA GLY A 137 14.46 5.18 -11.24
C GLY A 137 15.22 6.04 -10.22
N GLY A 138 15.82 5.41 -9.21
CA GLY A 138 16.49 6.09 -8.11
C GLY A 138 15.56 6.54 -6.98
N CYS A 139 14.24 6.38 -7.13
CA CYS A 139 13.29 6.61 -6.05
C CYS A 139 13.37 5.58 -4.93
N SER A 140 12.77 5.92 -3.81
CA SER A 140 12.63 5.03 -2.66
C SER A 140 11.22 5.03 -2.12
N LEU A 141 10.74 3.86 -1.73
CA LEU A 141 9.36 3.63 -1.30
C LEU A 141 9.30 3.41 0.20
N PHE A 142 8.25 3.92 0.83
CA PHE A 142 8.04 3.85 2.26
C PHE A 142 6.73 3.14 2.54
N PHE A 143 6.78 2.19 3.47
CA PHE A 143 5.66 1.35 3.86
C PHE A 143 5.54 1.33 5.37
N ASN A 144 4.29 1.34 5.82
CA ASN A 144 3.95 0.89 7.16
C ASN A 144 3.52 -0.57 7.09
N LEU A 145 3.20 -1.16 8.25
CA LEU A 145 2.72 -2.54 8.32
C LEU A 145 1.57 -2.84 7.35
N HIS A 146 0.63 -1.89 7.21
CA HIS A 146 -0.62 -2.12 6.50
C HIS A 146 -0.66 -1.53 5.07
N GLU A 147 0.13 -0.50 4.80
CA GLU A 147 -0.02 0.26 3.55
C GLU A 147 1.25 0.95 3.08
N PHE A 148 1.22 1.33 1.80
CA PHE A 148 2.17 2.24 1.20
C PHE A 148 1.98 3.65 1.75
N ALA A 149 3.04 4.25 2.27
CA ALA A 149 3.02 5.59 2.87
C ALA A 149 3.44 6.68 1.87
N GLY A 150 4.28 6.36 0.89
CA GLY A 150 4.72 7.32 -0.12
C GLY A 150 6.04 6.96 -0.79
N CYS A 151 6.44 7.77 -1.76
CA CYS A 151 7.71 7.66 -2.46
C CYS A 151 8.51 8.96 -2.38
N LEU A 152 9.83 8.86 -2.33
CA LEU A 152 10.74 9.99 -2.46
C LEU A 152 11.51 9.90 -3.78
N GLY A 153 11.73 11.07 -4.40
CA GLY A 153 12.53 11.23 -5.60
C GLY A 153 14.02 10.92 -5.37
N PRO A 154 14.79 10.72 -6.45
CA PRO A 154 16.23 10.40 -6.40
C PRO A 154 17.11 11.53 -5.86
N ASP A 155 16.55 12.74 -5.74
CA ASP A 155 17.26 13.96 -5.36
C ASP A 155 17.33 14.16 -3.83
N HIS A 156 16.68 13.29 -3.05
CA HIS A 156 16.71 13.40 -1.59
C HIS A 156 18.03 12.81 -1.02
N PRO A 157 18.95 13.64 -0.49
CA PRO A 157 20.32 13.21 -0.22
C PRO A 157 20.46 12.25 0.96
N ALA A 158 19.48 12.22 1.88
CA ALA A 158 19.51 11.39 3.08
C ALA A 158 18.90 9.99 2.89
N VAL A 159 18.39 9.68 1.70
CA VAL A 159 17.67 8.42 1.44
C VAL A 159 18.40 7.65 0.36
N ARG A 160 18.71 6.38 0.65
CA ARG A 160 19.37 5.50 -0.30
C ARG A 160 18.43 5.23 -1.46
N ARG A 161 18.93 5.37 -2.68
CA ARG A 161 18.18 5.20 -3.94
C ARG A 161 17.78 3.75 -4.18
N ASP A 162 16.69 3.55 -4.90
CA ASP A 162 16.16 2.23 -5.28
C ASP A 162 15.96 1.29 -4.07
N CYS A 163 15.46 1.86 -2.96
CA CYS A 163 15.27 1.14 -1.70
C CYS A 163 13.81 1.12 -1.25
N LEU A 164 13.48 0.11 -0.45
CA LEU A 164 12.22 -0.04 0.25
C LEU A 164 12.44 0.14 1.75
N TYR A 165 11.65 1.00 2.38
CA TYR A 165 11.71 1.30 3.79
C TYR A 165 10.44 0.81 4.47
N PHE A 166 10.56 -0.05 5.48
CA PHE A 166 9.41 -0.62 6.20
C PHE A 166 9.50 -0.30 7.68
N THR A 167 8.39 0.12 8.28
CA THR A 167 8.27 0.18 9.73
C THR A 167 7.85 -1.16 10.32
N GLY A 168 8.42 -1.52 11.47
CA GLY A 168 8.07 -2.73 12.21
C GLY A 168 7.28 -2.46 13.48
N TRP A 169 6.93 -3.55 14.18
CA TRP A 169 6.03 -3.54 15.34
C TRP A 169 6.68 -3.06 16.64
N SER A 170 8.01 -3.03 16.70
CA SER A 170 8.77 -2.84 17.94
C SER A 170 9.50 -1.50 17.99
N GLY A 171 9.06 -0.52 17.19
CA GLY A 171 9.81 0.73 17.03
C GLY A 171 11.12 0.53 16.28
N ASN A 172 11.19 -0.50 15.43
CA ASN A 172 12.28 -0.69 14.47
C ASN A 172 11.81 -0.35 13.06
N TRP A 173 12.75 -0.15 12.15
CA TRP A 173 12.50 -0.02 10.73
C TRP A 173 13.57 -0.77 9.94
N SER A 174 13.26 -1.10 8.70
CA SER A 174 14.19 -1.81 7.82
C SER A 174 14.38 -1.11 6.49
N GLU A 175 15.60 -1.17 5.97
CA GLU A 175 15.99 -0.77 4.63
C GLU A 175 16.24 -2.03 3.79
N TYR A 176 15.57 -2.16 2.66
CA TYR A 176 15.88 -3.17 1.66
C TYR A 176 16.31 -2.52 0.34
N SER A 177 17.51 -2.83 -0.12
CA SER A 177 18.04 -2.34 -1.39
C SER A 177 17.68 -3.27 -2.54
N LEU A 178 17.09 -2.73 -3.60
CA LEU A 178 16.76 -3.49 -4.80
C LEU A 178 17.98 -3.77 -5.69
N VAL A 179 19.07 -3.03 -5.47
CA VAL A 179 20.30 -3.10 -6.29
C VAL A 179 21.15 -4.30 -5.91
N ASP A 180 21.41 -4.48 -4.62
CA ASP A 180 22.30 -5.52 -4.07
C ASP A 180 21.56 -6.54 -3.19
N GLY A 181 20.27 -6.33 -2.91
CA GLY A 181 19.47 -7.21 -2.08
C GLY A 181 19.78 -7.13 -0.59
N SER A 182 20.56 -6.14 -0.13
CA SER A 182 20.89 -5.99 1.29
C SER A 182 19.67 -5.60 2.11
N LEU A 183 19.46 -6.27 3.25
CA LEU A 183 18.48 -5.89 4.26
C LEU A 183 19.22 -5.36 5.50
N HIS A 184 18.90 -4.15 5.93
CA HIS A 184 19.37 -3.58 7.19
C HIS A 184 18.18 -3.35 8.11
N GLU A 185 18.24 -3.86 9.34
CA GLU A 185 17.29 -3.55 10.39
C GLU A 185 17.90 -2.51 11.32
N ASN A 186 17.11 -1.51 11.70
CA ASN A 186 17.52 -0.41 12.55
C ASN A 186 16.52 -0.28 13.69
N ASP A 187 17.03 -0.30 14.92
CA ASP A 187 16.24 -0.01 16.10
C ASP A 187 16.19 1.52 16.32
N VAL A 188 15.01 2.06 16.59
CA VAL A 188 14.89 3.47 16.97
C VAL A 188 15.24 3.62 18.44
N ASP A 189 16.29 4.40 18.72
CA ASP A 189 16.58 4.84 20.09
C ASP A 189 15.59 5.96 20.47
N TYR A 190 14.69 5.66 21.41
CA TYR A 190 13.74 6.63 21.93
C TYR A 190 14.33 7.27 23.20
N PRO A 191 14.88 8.51 23.12
CA PRO A 191 15.46 9.14 24.29
C PRO A 191 14.43 9.27 25.42
N GLY A 192 14.71 8.63 26.55
CA GLY A 192 13.88 8.68 27.76
C GLY A 192 12.77 7.63 27.88
N ARG A 193 12.64 6.66 26.96
CA ARG A 193 11.70 5.53 27.11
C ARG A 193 12.23 4.25 26.48
N ALA A 194 12.12 3.13 27.21
CA ALA A 194 12.19 1.82 26.56
C ALA A 194 10.99 1.67 25.60
N ALA A 195 11.25 1.30 24.35
CA ALA A 195 10.20 0.95 23.39
C ALA A 195 9.31 -0.13 24.03
N ARG A 196 8.08 0.22 24.40
CA ARG A 196 7.11 -0.77 24.89
C ARG A 196 6.79 -1.70 23.71
N LYS A 197 6.76 -3.02 23.94
CA LYS A 197 6.44 -4.08 22.95
C LYS A 197 5.08 -3.94 22.23
N HIS A 198 4.35 -2.85 22.44
CA HIS A 198 3.01 -2.56 21.91
C HIS A 198 2.89 -1.12 21.38
N PHE A 199 4.00 -0.51 20.93
CA PHE A 199 3.91 0.83 20.34
C PHE A 199 3.17 0.78 19.00
N VAL A 200 2.28 1.77 18.83
CA VAL A 200 1.48 2.06 17.63
C VAL A 200 2.37 2.03 16.38
N PRO A 201 1.89 1.57 15.21
CA PRO A 201 2.66 1.58 13.97
C PRO A 201 3.33 2.93 13.76
N LEU A 202 4.65 2.90 13.58
CA LEU A 202 5.43 4.06 13.17
C LEU A 202 4.83 4.61 11.88
N ALA A 203 4.52 5.89 11.88
CA ALA A 203 4.13 6.61 10.68
C ALA A 203 5.38 7.25 10.07
N TRP A 204 5.54 7.13 8.75
CA TRP A 204 6.50 7.94 8.03
C TRP A 204 6.01 9.39 7.97
N VAL A 205 6.76 10.30 8.58
CA VAL A 205 6.60 11.74 8.37
C VAL A 205 7.57 12.12 7.27
N LEU A 206 7.10 12.04 6.03
CA LEU A 206 7.85 12.54 4.89
C LEU A 206 7.72 14.07 4.91
N PRO A 207 8.83 14.84 4.89
CA PRO A 207 8.72 16.29 4.76
C PRO A 207 7.89 16.60 3.52
N SER A 208 6.96 17.54 3.64
CA SER A 208 6.19 18.04 2.51
C SER A 208 7.19 18.48 1.43
N ILE A 209 7.31 17.68 0.37
CA ILE A 209 8.18 18.02 -0.75
C ILE A 209 7.39 19.02 -1.58
N CYS A 210 7.59 20.30 -1.27
CA CYS A 210 7.19 21.41 -2.13
C CYS A 210 8.11 21.47 -3.36
#